data_AF-A0AAD4KG64-F1
#
_entry.id   AF-A0AAD4KG64-F1
#
_cell.length_a   1.000
_cell.length_b   1.000
_cell.length_c   1.000
_cell.angle_alpha   90.00
_cell.angle_beta   90.00
_cell.angle_gamma   90.00
#
_symmetry.space_group_name_H-M   'P 1'
#
loop_
_entity.id
_entity.type
_entity.pdbx_description
1 polymer ?
#
loop_
_entity_poly.entity_id
_entity_poly.type
_entity_poly.pdbx_seq_one_letter_code
_entity_poly.pdbx_strand_id
1 'polypeptide(L)' 'MCFYNQKRYACGDCAWANFAHRCKYEFRTGETCGMKLVNTTKYMTSQCRLCEKIETKFRRRQQE' A
#
# COMPACT_ATOMS: atom_id res chain seq x y z
N MET A 1 -15.26 10.49 1.74
CA MET A 1 -14.51 9.29 1.35
C MET A 1 -13.54 9.63 0.24
N CYS A 2 -12.33 9.08 0.31
CA CYS A 2 -11.33 9.21 -0.74
C CYS A 2 -10.85 7.86 -1.23
N PHE A 3 -10.73 7.76 -2.54
CA PHE A 3 -10.27 6.56 -3.22
C PHE A 3 -8.78 6.68 -3.48
N TYR A 4 -8.04 5.66 -3.08
CA TYR A 4 -6.61 5.54 -3.28
C TYR A 4 -6.33 4.29 -4.10
N ASN A 5 -5.34 4.38 -4.98
CA ASN A 5 -4.80 3.20 -5.61
C ASN A 5 -4.06 2.36 -4.56
N GLN A 6 -4.01 1.06 -4.75
CA GLN A 6 -3.36 0.11 -3.86
C GLN A 6 -2.33 -0.68 -4.65
N LYS A 7 -1.20 -1.02 -4.02
CA LYS A 7 -0.26 -2.02 -4.51
C LYS A 7 -0.43 -3.28 -3.67
N ARG A 8 -0.50 -4.44 -4.31
CA ARG A 8 -0.50 -5.75 -3.63
C ARG A 8 0.74 -6.51 -4.05
N TYR A 9 1.60 -6.83 -3.10
CA TYR A 9 2.87 -7.51 -3.31
C TYR A 9 2.69 -9.02 -3.42
N ALA A 10 3.72 -9.72 -3.89
CA ALA A 10 3.70 -11.17 -4.05
C ALA A 10 3.50 -11.93 -2.73
N CYS A 11 3.97 -11.38 -1.60
CA CYS A 11 3.69 -11.92 -0.26
C CYS A 11 2.23 -11.76 0.20
N GLY A 12 1.39 -11.06 -0.55
CA GLY A 12 0.01 -10.77 -0.19
C GLY A 12 -0.18 -9.45 0.57
N ASP A 13 0.89 -8.87 1.12
CA ASP A 13 0.85 -7.56 1.75
C ASP A 13 0.41 -6.47 0.77
N CYS A 14 -0.25 -5.44 1.30
CA CYS A 14 -0.72 -4.32 0.51
C CYS A 14 -0.23 -2.99 1.06
N ALA A 15 -0.04 -2.02 0.17
CA ALA A 15 0.27 -0.64 0.54
C ALA A 15 -0.63 0.33 -0.23
N TRP A 16 -1.03 1.41 0.45
CA TRP A 16 -1.64 2.55 -0.23
C TRP A 16 -0.63 3.20 -1.17
N ALA A 17 -1.09 3.53 -2.37
CA ALA A 17 -0.33 4.22 -3.39
C ALA A 17 -0.95 5.62 -3.61
N ASN A 18 -0.97 6.07 -4.87
CA ASN A 18 -1.41 7.42 -5.21
C ASN A 18 -2.90 7.64 -4.91
N PHE A 19 -3.24 8.86 -4.53
CA PHE A 19 -4.62 9.32 -4.49
C PHE A 19 -5.24 9.22 -5.89
N ALA A 20 -6.46 8.70 -5.98
CA ALA A 20 -7.19 8.61 -7.23
C ALA A 20 -8.19 9.76 -7.36
N HIS A 21 -9.19 9.80 -6.46
CA HIS A 21 -10.22 10.83 -6.47
C HIS A 21 -10.97 10.89 -5.13
N ARG A 22 -11.67 12.01 -4.89
CA ARG A 22 -12.59 12.20 -3.75
C ARG A 22 -14.03 11.93 -4.20
N CYS A 23 -14.84 11.35 -3.31
CA CYS A 23 -16.28 11.22 -3.54
C CYS A 23 -16.95 12.59 -3.68
N LYS A 24 -17.76 12.79 -4.72
CA LYS A 24 -18.44 14.08 -5.01
C LYS A 24 -19.50 14.46 -3.98
N TYR A 25 -20.07 13.48 -3.28
CA TYR A 25 -21.12 13.69 -2.26
C TYR A 25 -20.57 14.13 -0.90
N GLU A 26 -19.24 14.14 -0.72
CA GLU A 26 -18.65 14.62 0.52
C GLU A 26 -18.52 16.15 0.50
N PHE A 27 -19.33 16.81 1.31
CA PHE A 27 -19.41 18.27 1.40
C PHE A 27 -18.24 18.91 2.17
N ARG A 28 -17.42 18.13 2.89
CA ARG A 28 -16.33 18.66 3.72
C ARG A 28 -15.13 19.06 2.84
N THR A 29 -14.84 20.35 2.82
CA THR A 29 -13.63 20.92 2.19
C THR A 29 -12.55 21.07 3.29
N GLY A 30 -11.68 20.06 3.47
CA GLY A 30 -10.63 20.05 4.52
C GLY A 30 -9.81 18.74 4.59
N GLU A 31 -8.70 18.75 5.36
CA GLU A 31 -7.44 18.00 5.15
C GLU A 31 -7.46 16.46 5.18
N THR A 32 -8.49 15.80 5.70
CA THR A 32 -8.49 14.34 5.79
C THR A 32 -9.85 13.76 5.43
N CYS A 33 -9.85 12.96 4.37
CA CYS A 33 -11.00 12.15 4.02
C CYS A 33 -11.25 11.16 5.17
N GLY A 34 -12.45 11.21 5.79
CA GLY A 34 -12.75 10.39 6.97
C GLY A 34 -12.71 8.88 6.74
N MET A 35 -12.75 8.44 5.47
CA MET A 35 -12.58 7.04 5.07
C MET A 35 -11.74 6.96 3.79
N LYS A 36 -10.80 5.99 3.77
CA LYS A 36 -10.01 5.62 2.60
C LYS A 36 -10.56 4.34 1.99
N LEU A 37 -10.80 4.36 0.69
CA LEU A 37 -11.32 3.23 -0.08
C LEU A 37 -10.34 2.86 -1.19
N VAL A 38 -10.37 1.60 -1.64
CA VAL A 38 -9.56 1.14 -2.77
C VAL A 38 -10.20 1.59 -4.08
N ASN A 39 -9.42 2.26 -4.93
CA ASN A 39 -9.80 2.58 -6.31
C ASN A 39 -9.47 1.43 -7.26
N THR A 40 -8.17 1.13 -7.38
CA THR A 40 -7.62 0.05 -8.19
C THR A 40 -6.47 -0.60 -7.46
N THR A 41 -6.29 -1.91 -7.68
CA THR A 41 -5.19 -2.68 -7.10
C THR A 41 -4.22 -3.08 -8.19
N LYS A 42 -2.97 -2.60 -8.08
CA LYS A 42 -1.87 -3.06 -8.93
C LYS A 42 -1.16 -4.23 -8.25
N TYR A 43 -1.16 -5.38 -8.91
CA TYR A 43 -0.42 -6.55 -8.46
C TYR A 43 1.05 -6.40 -8.83
N MET A 44 1.93 -6.60 -7.86
CA MET A 44 3.37 -6.54 -8.00
C MET A 44 3.94 -7.95 -7.89
N THR A 45 4.89 -8.25 -8.77
CA THR A 45 5.66 -9.50 -8.75
C THR A 45 6.75 -9.50 -7.67
N SER A 46 7.11 -8.32 -7.16
CA SER A 46 8.12 -8.17 -6.12
C SER A 46 7.57 -8.45 -4.72
N GLN A 47 8.46 -8.80 -3.81
CA GLN A 47 8.19 -8.85 -2.39
C GLN A 47 7.99 -7.45 -1.81
N CYS A 48 7.40 -7.36 -0.61
CA CYS A 48 7.30 -6.09 0.09
C CYS A 48 8.64 -5.75 0.77
N ARG A 49 8.86 -4.45 1.08
CA ARG A 49 10.09 -3.97 1.74
C ARG A 49 10.38 -4.66 3.08
N LEU A 50 9.35 -5.13 3.79
CA LEU A 50 9.54 -5.86 5.03
C LEU A 50 10.12 -7.25 4.76
N CYS A 51 9.58 -7.99 3.80
CA CYS A 51 10.12 -9.28 3.36
C CYS A 51 11.58 -9.14 2.90
N GLU A 52 11.92 -8.12 2.11
CA GLU A 52 13.30 -7.85 1.69
C GLU A 52 14.26 -7.64 2.89
N LYS A 53 13.83 -6.88 3.89
CA LYS A 53 14.61 -6.69 5.13
C LYS A 53 14.75 -7.98 5.93
N ILE A 54 13.70 -8.81 5.98
CA ILE A 54 13.73 -10.11 6.65
C ILE A 54 14.75 -11.02 5.97
N GLU A 55 14.68 -11.15 4.64
CA GLU A 55 15.61 -11.95 3.85
C GLU A 55 17.05 -11.50 4.05
N THR A 56 17.30 -10.18 4.05
CA THR A 56 18.63 -9.61 4.31
C THR A 56 19.18 -10.05 5.66
N LYS A 57 18.36 -10.03 6.72
CA LYS A 57 18.76 -10.47 8.06
C LYS A 57 19.00 -11.99 8.12
N PHE A 58 18.16 -12.78 7.45
CA PHE A 58 18.36 -14.23 7.36
C PHE A 58 19.68 -14.55 6.69
N ARG A 59 19.96 -13.94 5.53
CA ARG A 59 21.23 -14.16 4.80
C ARG A 59 22.45 -13.81 5.66
N ARG A 60 22.40 -12.70 6.40
CA ARG A 60 23.48 -12.31 7.31
C ARG A 60 23.74 -13.37 8.40
N ARG A 61 22.68 -13.88 9.03
CA ARG A 61 22.80 -14.92 10.08
C ARG A 61 23.34 -16.25 9.56
N GLN A 62 23.07 -16.60 8.30
CA GLN A 62 23.59 -17.85 7.70
C GLN A 62 25.08 -17.78 7.36
N GLN A 63 25.69 -16.59 7.41
CA GLN A 63 27.12 -16.38 7.16
C GLN A 63 27.94 -16.29 8.45
N GLU A 64 27.28 -16.30 9.62
CA GLU A 64 27.90 -16.40 10.95
C GLU A 64 28.14 -17.87 11.30
#